data_AF-A0A015IGF8-F1
#
_entry.id   AF-A0A015IGF8-F1
#
_cell.length_a   1.000
_cell.length_b   1.000
_cell.length_c   1.000
_cell.angle_alpha   90.00
_cell.angle_beta   90.00
_cell.angle_gamma   90.00
#
_symmetry.space_group_name_H-M   'P 1'
#
loop_
_entity.id
_entity.type
_entity.pdbx_description
1 polymer ?
#
loop_
_entity_poly.entity_id
_entity_poly.type
_entity_poly.pdbx_seq_one_letter_code
_entity_poly.pdbx_strand_id
1 'polypeptide(L)'
;MKTGGFIILRADCSWYQYKFQQNLKNWSSGNHEVDKLIQKVQPKAKDYNEILGWIEYGRFENVEFLAKGGFGTIYKAIWKDGYIRTWNSKNNQWRRNTSINSPCVIRC
;
A
#
# COMPACT_ATOMS: atom_id res chain seq x y z
N MET A 1 13.64 -14.26 -6.39
CA MET A 1 13.18 -13.38 -5.28
C MET A 1 12.76 -12.04 -5.88
N LYS A 2 11.49 -11.85 -6.26
CA LYS A 2 10.98 -10.60 -6.88
C LYS A 2 9.51 -10.32 -6.53
N THR A 3 9.07 -10.66 -5.33
CA THR A 3 7.64 -10.56 -4.96
C THR A 3 7.50 -10.11 -3.52
N GLY A 4 7.76 -8.82 -3.28
CA GLY A 4 7.51 -8.18 -2.00
C GLY A 4 7.07 -6.73 -2.23
N GLY A 5 5.77 -6.51 -2.29
CA GLY A 5 5.17 -5.18 -2.20
C GLY A 5 5.00 -4.79 -0.73
N PHE A 6 5.37 -3.57 -0.35
CA PHE A 6 5.21 -3.06 1.01
C PHE A 6 4.30 -1.83 1.07
N ILE A 7 3.77 -1.60 2.27
CA ILE A 7 2.48 -0.96 2.52
C ILE A 7 2.62 0.17 3.55
N ILE A 8 2.13 1.37 3.21
CA ILE A 8 1.29 2.25 4.06
C ILE A 8 0.46 3.13 3.10
N LEU A 9 -0.87 3.05 3.16
CA LEU A 9 -1.72 4.07 2.54
C LEU A 9 -2.21 5.03 3.62
N ARG A 10 -2.02 6.33 3.40
CA ARG A 10 -2.76 7.38 4.12
C ARG A 10 -4.09 7.58 3.42
N ALA A 11 -5.22 7.47 4.10
CA ALA A 11 -6.54 7.80 3.51
C ALA A 11 -7.55 8.32 4.55
N ASP A 12 -7.54 9.62 4.86
CA ASP A 12 -8.43 10.26 5.84
C ASP A 12 -9.93 9.93 5.64
N CYS A 13 -10.52 9.12 6.53
CA CYS A 13 -11.95 8.95 6.89
C CYS A 13 -12.48 7.50 6.89
N SER A 14 -13.42 7.22 7.81
CA SER A 14 -14.09 5.93 8.04
C SER A 14 -14.77 5.31 6.81
N TRP A 15 -15.26 6.11 5.88
CA TRP A 15 -15.89 5.61 4.65
C TRP A 15 -14.88 4.98 3.67
N TYR A 16 -13.61 5.42 3.73
CA TYR A 16 -12.54 4.82 2.95
C TYR A 16 -12.22 3.41 3.42
N GLN A 17 -12.30 3.16 4.73
CA GLN A 17 -12.08 1.85 5.32
C GLN A 17 -13.12 0.84 4.81
N TYR A 18 -14.41 1.18 4.83
CA TYR A 18 -15.47 0.31 4.30
C TYR A 18 -15.26 -0.01 2.83
N LYS A 19 -15.00 1.00 1.99
CA LYS A 19 -14.81 0.81 0.54
C LYS A 19 -13.55 -0.02 0.25
N PHE A 20 -12.47 0.21 1.00
CA PHE A 20 -11.24 -0.54 0.88
C PHE A 20 -11.42 -2.01 1.27
N GLN A 21 -12.13 -2.28 2.37
CA GLN A 21 -12.49 -3.65 2.77
C GLN A 21 -13.33 -4.37 1.72
N GLN A 22 -14.26 -3.69 1.03
CA GLN A 22 -15.02 -4.31 -0.07
C GLN A 22 -14.12 -4.61 -1.28
N ASN A 23 -13.19 -3.71 -1.64
CA ASN A 23 -12.25 -3.95 -2.73
C ASN A 23 -11.30 -5.13 -2.44
N LEU A 24 -10.94 -5.35 -1.17
CA LEU A 24 -10.09 -6.46 -0.74
C LEU A 24 -10.77 -7.84 -0.92
N LYS A 25 -12.10 -7.93 -0.83
CA LYS A 25 -12.80 -9.23 -0.99
C LYS A 25 -12.53 -9.89 -2.34
N ASN A 26 -12.29 -9.08 -3.37
CA ASN A 26 -12.07 -9.54 -4.75
C ASN A 26 -10.60 -9.42 -5.18
N TRP A 27 -9.69 -9.08 -4.26
CA TRP A 27 -8.28 -8.81 -4.56
C TRP A 27 -7.37 -9.89 -3.95
N SER A 28 -6.31 -10.25 -4.68
CA SER A 28 -5.25 -11.16 -4.22
C SER A 28 -3.90 -10.66 -4.75
N SER A 29 -2.85 -10.82 -3.95
CA SER A 29 -1.47 -10.56 -4.37
C SER A 29 -0.87 -11.70 -5.20
N GLY A 30 -1.55 -12.84 -5.32
CA GLY A 30 -0.98 -14.09 -5.80
C GLY A 30 -0.02 -14.75 -4.79
N ASN A 31 0.16 -14.17 -3.60
CA ASN A 31 0.93 -14.75 -2.50
C ASN A 31 0.01 -15.04 -1.31
N HIS A 32 -0.18 -16.33 -1.03
CA HIS A 32 -1.11 -16.79 0.01
C HIS A 32 -0.79 -16.24 1.41
N GLU A 33 0.49 -16.16 1.78
CA GLU A 33 0.90 -15.68 3.10
C GLU A 33 0.63 -14.18 3.28
N VAL A 34 0.86 -13.41 2.21
CA VAL A 34 0.53 -11.98 2.18
C VAL A 34 -0.97 -11.76 2.29
N ASP A 35 -1.75 -12.48 1.49
CA ASP A 35 -3.20 -12.34 1.48
C ASP A 35 -3.79 -12.67 2.86
N LYS A 36 -3.29 -13.74 3.49
CA LYS A 36 -3.66 -14.13 4.86
C LYS A 36 -3.26 -13.08 5.89
N LEU A 37 -2.09 -12.46 5.76
CA LEU A 37 -1.65 -11.38 6.64
C LEU A 37 -2.58 -10.17 6.51
N ILE A 38 -2.85 -9.70 5.29
CA ILE A 38 -3.71 -8.54 5.02
C ILE A 38 -5.12 -8.79 5.58
N GLN A 39 -5.70 -9.96 5.31
CA GLN A 39 -7.02 -10.32 5.85
C GLN A 39 -7.05 -10.35 7.39
N LYS A 40 -5.94 -10.71 8.05
CA LYS A 40 -5.84 -10.75 9.52
C LYS A 40 -5.70 -9.38 10.17
N VAL A 41 -5.00 -8.45 9.52
CA VAL A 41 -4.64 -7.15 10.10
C VAL A 41 -5.60 -6.03 9.70
N GLN A 42 -6.17 -6.06 8.49
CA GLN A 42 -7.06 -5.01 8.00
C GLN A 42 -8.33 -4.80 8.85
N PRO A 43 -8.98 -5.84 9.41
CA PRO A 43 -10.13 -5.65 10.28
C PRO A 43 -9.79 -4.95 11.60
N LYS A 44 -8.50 -4.96 11.99
CA LYS A 44 -8.02 -4.34 13.24
C LYS A 44 -7.60 -2.87 13.06
N ALA A 45 -7.44 -2.41 11.82
CA ALA A 45 -7.18 -1.02 11.53
C ALA A 45 -8.34 -0.16 12.05
N LYS A 46 -8.05 0.82 12.89
CA LYS A 46 -9.03 1.79 13.43
C LYS A 46 -8.85 3.15 12.79
N ASP A 47 -7.62 3.47 12.41
CA ASP A 47 -7.27 4.72 11.78
C ASP A 47 -6.90 4.56 10.30
N TYR A 48 -7.05 5.65 9.56
CA TYR A 48 -6.70 5.69 8.16
C TYR A 48 -5.22 5.44 7.86
N ASN A 49 -4.35 5.67 8.84
CA ASN A 49 -2.92 5.37 8.76
C ASN A 49 -2.61 3.88 8.93
N GLU A 50 -3.59 3.08 9.35
CA GLU A 50 -3.46 1.64 9.63
C GLU A 50 -4.04 0.78 8.49
N ILE A 51 -4.60 1.42 7.45
CA ILE A 51 -5.12 0.75 6.27
C ILE A 51 -3.96 0.23 5.44
N LEU A 52 -3.91 -1.09 5.27
CA LEU A 52 -2.91 -1.71 4.43
C LEU A 52 -3.38 -1.82 2.98
N GLY A 53 -2.61 -1.29 2.03
CA GLY A 53 -2.79 -1.56 0.60
C GLY A 53 -1.57 -2.16 -0.08
N TRP A 54 -1.83 -3.07 -1.02
CA TRP A 54 -0.79 -3.75 -1.78
C TRP A 54 -0.37 -2.96 -3.01
N ILE A 55 0.94 -2.89 -3.24
CA ILE A 55 1.56 -2.26 -4.41
C ILE A 55 2.56 -3.25 -4.99
N GLU A 56 2.42 -3.58 -6.27
CA GLU A 56 3.36 -4.46 -6.96
C GLU A 56 4.75 -3.82 -7.04
N TYR A 57 5.80 -4.63 -6.87
CA TYR A 57 7.18 -4.14 -6.87
C TYR A 57 7.54 -3.34 -8.14
N GLY A 58 7.01 -3.74 -9.31
CA GLY A 58 7.24 -3.05 -10.58
C GLY A 58 6.71 -1.62 -10.65
N ARG A 59 5.92 -1.18 -9.66
CA ARG A 59 5.40 0.18 -9.55
C ARG A 59 6.31 1.12 -8.75
N PHE A 60 7.45 0.61 -8.28
CA PHE A 60 8.49 1.40 -7.66
C PHE A 60 9.63 1.70 -8.65
N GLU A 61 10.18 2.91 -8.57
CA GLU A 61 11.39 3.35 -9.27
C GLU A 61 12.44 3.80 -8.27
N ASN A 62 13.70 3.88 -8.73
CA ASN A 62 14.83 4.36 -7.92
C ASN A 62 14.88 3.68 -6.54
N VAL A 63 14.77 2.34 -6.54
CA VAL A 63 14.80 1.53 -5.33
C VAL A 63 16.25 1.46 -4.84
N GLU A 64 16.52 2.16 -3.75
CA GLU A 64 17.84 2.31 -3.14
C GLU A 64 17.86 1.67 -1.75
N PHE A 65 18.93 0.97 -1.43
CA PHE A 65 19.14 0.44 -0.08
C PHE A 65 19.34 1.59 0.92
N LEU A 66 18.69 1.50 2.08
CA LEU A 66 18.79 2.51 3.14
C LEU A 66 19.48 1.97 4.39
N ALA A 67 19.03 0.82 4.91
CA ALA A 67 19.62 0.21 6.11
C ALA A 67 19.21 -1.26 6.25
N LYS A 68 19.97 -2.03 7.04
CA LYS A 68 19.60 -3.39 7.48
C LYS A 68 19.76 -3.50 8.99
N GLY A 69 18.78 -4.10 9.67
CA GLY A 69 18.82 -4.33 11.11
C GLY A 69 18.09 -5.61 11.51
N GLY A 70 17.90 -5.82 12.82
CA GLY A 70 17.21 -7.01 13.35
C GLY A 70 15.75 -7.14 12.90
N PHE A 71 15.14 -6.04 12.43
CA PHE A 71 13.75 -5.99 11.95
C PHE A 71 13.62 -6.04 10.42
N GLY A 72 14.70 -6.40 9.71
CA GLY A 72 14.68 -6.56 8.26
C GLY A 72 15.51 -5.52 7.50
N THR A 73 15.21 -5.38 6.20
CA THR A 73 15.95 -4.49 5.29
C THR A 73 15.07 -3.36 4.80
N ILE A 74 15.59 -2.14 4.87
CA ILE A 74 14.88 -0.92 4.50
C ILE A 74 15.43 -0.40 3.17
N TYR A 75 14.51 -0.10 2.24
CA TYR A 75 14.81 0.56 0.97
C TYR A 75 14.01 1.86 0.84
N LYS A 76 14.57 2.83 0.12
CA LYS A 76 13.86 4.02 -0.36
C LYS A 76 13.48 3.79 -1.80
N ALA A 77 12.30 4.25 -2.22
CA ALA A 77 11.88 4.18 -3.61
C ALA A 77 10.92 5.33 -3.96
N ILE A 78 10.62 5.49 -5.24
CA ILE A 78 9.59 6.39 -5.76
C ILE A 78 8.41 5.55 -6.22
N TRP A 79 7.21 5.82 -5.72
CA TRP A 79 5.98 5.17 -6.20
C TRP A 79 5.42 5.90 -7.43
N LYS A 80 5.47 5.25 -8.60
CA LYS A 80 5.08 5.86 -9.90
C LYS A 80 3.65 6.39 -9.93
N ASP A 81 2.74 5.65 -9.30
CA ASP A 81 1.33 5.98 -9.35
C ASP A 81 0.95 7.15 -8.42
N GLY A 82 1.87 7.57 -7.55
CA GLY A 82 1.63 8.61 -6.55
C GLY A 82 0.75 8.18 -5.38
N TYR A 83 0.73 9.01 -4.33
CA TYR A 83 -0.08 8.74 -3.14
C TYR A 83 -1.58 8.89 -3.42
N ILE A 84 -2.38 8.03 -2.80
CA ILE A 84 -3.84 8.13 -2.83
C ILE A 84 -4.25 9.40 -2.07
N ARG A 85 -5.07 10.23 -2.72
CA ARG A 85 -5.65 11.43 -2.10
C ARG A 85 -7.08 11.20 -1.69
N THR A 86 -7.92 10.81 -2.64
CA THR A 86 -9.35 10.64 -2.41
C THR A 86 -9.94 9.56 -3.28
N TRP A 87 -11.18 9.16 -3.02
CA TRP A 87 -11.94 8.24 -3.86
C TRP A 87 -12.93 9.03 -4.69
N ASN A 88 -13.01 8.71 -5.97
CA ASN A 88 -13.97 9.27 -6.88
C ASN A 88 -15.12 8.28 -7.07
N SER A 89 -16.28 8.61 -6.46
CA SER A 89 -17.48 7.79 -6.54
C SER A 89 -18.07 7.70 -7.94
N LYS A 90 -17.81 8.68 -8.82
CA LYS A 90 -18.36 8.69 -10.19
C LYS A 90 -17.75 7.63 -11.09
N ASN A 91 -16.45 7.37 -10.94
CA ASN A 91 -15.72 6.39 -11.75
C ASN A 91 -15.29 5.15 -10.96
N ASN A 92 -15.67 5.06 -9.68
CA ASN A 92 -15.25 4.01 -8.75
C ASN A 92 -13.72 3.78 -8.75
N GLN A 93 -12.94 4.88 -8.72
CA GLN A 93 -11.48 4.80 -8.72
C GLN A 93 -10.85 5.75 -7.68
N TRP A 94 -9.66 5.38 -7.23
CA TRP A 94 -8.83 6.22 -6.36
C TRP A 94 -8.17 7.34 -7.17
N ARG A 95 -8.37 8.59 -6.73
CA ARG A 95 -7.59 9.73 -7.21
C ARG A 95 -6.24 9.73 -6.51
N ARG A 96 -5.18 9.77 -7.32
CA ARG A 96 -3.80 9.82 -6.85
C ARG A 96 -3.19 11.17 -7.18
N ASN A 97 -2.21 11.58 -6.39
CA ASN A 97 -1.39 12.74 -6.74
C ASN A 97 -0.04 12.27 -7.28
N THR A 98 0.14 12.47 -8.58
CA THR A 98 1.38 12.17 -9.31
C THR A 98 2.31 13.37 -9.41
N SER A 99 1.86 14.57 -9.00
CA SER A 99 2.60 15.84 -9.15
C SER A 99 3.85 15.95 -8.28
N ILE A 100 4.08 14.96 -7.40
CA ILE A 100 5.23 14.90 -6.50
C ILE A 100 5.77 13.48 -6.64
N ASN A 101 7.06 13.33 -7.01
CA ASN A 101 7.78 12.07 -6.83
C ASN A 101 7.46 11.60 -5.42
N SER A 102 6.75 10.49 -5.27
CA SER A 102 6.23 10.08 -3.97
C SER A 102 7.26 9.18 -3.33
N PRO A 103 8.20 9.70 -2.51
CA PRO A 103 9.17 8.87 -1.84
C PRO A 103 8.44 7.96 -0.87
N CYS A 104 8.73 6.67 -0.95
CA CYS A 104 8.21 5.66 -0.05
C CYS A 104 9.36 4.87 0.55
N VAL A 105 9.13 4.38 1.76
CA VAL A 105 10.05 3.49 2.46
C VAL A 105 9.48 2.08 2.38
N ILE A 106 10.24 1.17 1.77
CA ILE A 106 9.94 -0.24 1.64
C ILE A 106 10.68 -0.96 2.78
N ARG A 107 9.99 -1.83 3.52
CA ARG A 107 10.59 -2.61 4.62
C ARG A 107 10.42 -4.09 4.32
N CYS A 108 11.47 -4.80 3.95
CA CYS A 108 11.47 -6.24 3.67
C CYS A 108 11.76 -7.08 4.90
#